data_AF-A0A8E7IKU0-F1
#
_entry.id   AF-A0A8E7IKU0-F1
#
_cell.length_a   1.000
_cell.length_b   1.000
_cell.length_c   1.000
_cell.angle_alpha   90.00
_cell.angle_beta   90.00
_cell.angle_gamma   90.00
#
_symmetry.space_group_name_H-M   'P 1'
#
loop_
_entity.id
_entity.type
_entity.pdbx_description
1 polymer ?
#
loop_
_entity_poly.entity_id
_entity_poly.type
_entity_poly.pdbx_seq_one_letter_code
_entity_poly.pdbx_strand_id
1 'polypeptide(L)'
;ARHRRERISERIRILQRLVPGGTKMDTASMLDEAIHYVKFLKNQVQSLERAAANRPTGIGFPVPMSSGSYLPMATKGYHHQAAHQNVQHYADA
;
A
#
# COMPACT_ATOMS: atom_id res chain seq x y z
N ALA A 1 -43.66 18.33 -6.89
CA ALA A 1 -43.28 17.26 -5.93
C ALA A 1 -42.67 16.02 -6.59
N ARG A 2 -43.15 15.56 -7.76
CA ARG A 2 -42.65 14.38 -8.50
C ARG A 2 -41.15 14.39 -8.77
N HIS A 3 -40.63 15.46 -9.38
CA HIS A 3 -39.19 15.63 -9.63
C HIS A 3 -38.31 15.51 -8.38
N ARG A 4 -38.79 15.96 -7.21
CA ARG A 4 -38.04 15.82 -5.95
C ARG A 4 -37.93 14.35 -5.54
N ARG A 5 -39.03 13.60 -5.63
CA ARG A 5 -39.06 12.17 -5.30
C ARG A 5 -38.17 11.36 -6.24
N GLU A 6 -38.23 11.63 -7.54
CA GLU A 6 -37.38 10.98 -8.54
C GLU A 6 -35.89 11.17 -8.24
N ARG A 7 -35.47 12.42 -7.93
CA ARG A 7 -34.08 12.71 -7.52
C ARG A 7 -33.66 11.98 -6.25
N ILE A 8 -34.56 11.83 -5.28
CA ILE A 8 -34.27 11.09 -4.03
C ILE A 8 -34.13 9.59 -4.34
N SER A 9 -35.07 8.99 -5.06
CA SER A 9 -35.02 7.57 -5.42
C SER A 9 -33.77 7.22 -6.21
N GLU A 10 -33.33 8.10 -7.11
CA GLU A 10 -32.08 7.88 -7.85
C GLU A 10 -30.86 7.87 -6.93
N ARG A 11 -30.76 8.84 -6.02
CA ARG A 11 -29.68 8.87 -5.02
C ARG A 11 -29.68 7.63 -4.12
N ILE A 12 -30.86 7.15 -3.73
CA ILE A 12 -31.01 5.91 -2.96
C ILE A 12 -30.50 4.70 -3.76
N ARG A 13 -30.85 4.58 -5.05
CA ARG A 13 -30.36 3.49 -5.92
C ARG A 13 -28.85 3.51 -6.10
N ILE A 14 -28.27 4.70 -6.25
CA ILE A 14 -26.81 4.85 -6.33
C ILE A 14 -26.19 4.37 -5.02
N LEU A 15 -26.72 4.81 -3.88
CA LEU A 15 -26.22 4.43 -2.56
C LEU A 15 -26.28 2.90 -2.34
N GLN A 16 -27.37 2.25 -2.74
CA GLN A 16 -27.54 0.78 -2.64
C GLN A 16 -26.46 -0.02 -3.37
N ARG A 17 -25.85 0.54 -4.42
CA ARG A 17 -24.79 -0.09 -5.21
C ARG A 17 -23.39 0.17 -4.64
N LEU A 18 -23.24 1.26 -3.88
CA LEU A 18 -21.96 1.66 -3.30
C LEU A 18 -21.74 1.06 -1.91
N VAL A 19 -22.82 0.86 -1.15
CA VAL A 19 -22.74 0.31 0.21
C VAL A 19 -22.73 -1.22 0.17
N PRO A 20 -21.78 -1.89 0.84
CA PRO A 20 -21.77 -3.34 0.96
C PRO A 20 -23.10 -3.86 1.52
N GLY A 21 -23.77 -4.76 0.79
CA GLY A 21 -25.08 -5.29 1.19
C GLY A 21 -26.27 -4.33 1.03
N GLY A 22 -26.06 -3.09 0.56
CA GLY A 22 -27.05 -2.02 0.58
C GLY A 22 -28.36 -2.31 -0.17
N THR A 23 -28.34 -3.16 -1.20
CA THR A 23 -29.57 -3.57 -1.94
C THR A 23 -30.54 -4.37 -1.07
N LYS A 24 -30.06 -5.01 0.00
CA LYS A 24 -30.87 -5.85 0.91
C LYS A 24 -31.23 -5.15 2.22
N MET A 25 -30.81 -3.89 2.40
CA MET A 25 -30.99 -3.13 3.64
C MET A 25 -32.17 -2.17 3.52
N ASP A 26 -32.83 -1.89 4.64
CA ASP A 26 -33.74 -0.76 4.73
C ASP A 26 -32.97 0.58 4.69
N THR A 27 -33.70 1.69 4.56
CA THR A 27 -33.06 3.01 4.38
C THR A 27 -32.25 3.45 5.60
N ALA A 28 -32.71 3.17 6.82
CA ALA A 28 -31.99 3.59 8.02
C ALA A 28 -30.68 2.79 8.15
N SER A 29 -30.77 1.47 8.08
CA SER A 29 -29.60 0.59 8.16
C SER A 29 -28.58 0.88 7.05
N MET A 30 -29.04 1.20 5.83
CA MET A 30 -28.14 1.54 4.72
C MET A 30 -27.41 2.87 4.95
N LEU A 31 -28.04 3.86 5.58
CA LEU A 31 -27.41 5.13 5.89
C LEU A 31 -26.35 4.97 7.00
N ASP A 32 -26.63 4.16 8.03
CA ASP A 32 -25.66 3.84 9.07
C ASP A 32 -24.45 3.08 8.50
N GLU A 33 -24.72 2.08 7.64
CA GLU A 33 -23.66 1.31 7.00
C GLU A 33 -22.84 2.16 6.02
N ALA A 34 -23.45 3.14 5.34
CA ALA A 34 -22.72 4.08 4.51
C ALA A 34 -21.69 4.89 5.33
N ILE A 35 -22.05 5.30 6.55
CA ILE A 35 -21.12 6.01 7.46
C ILE A 35 -19.96 5.09 7.85
N HIS A 36 -20.26 3.83 8.20
CA HIS A 36 -19.22 2.85 8.52
C HIS A 36 -18.30 2.58 7.33
N TYR A 37 -18.86 2.39 6.14
CA TYR A 37 -18.09 2.10 4.95
C TYR A 37 -17.17 3.26 4.54
N VAL A 38 -17.60 4.51 4.69
CA VAL A 38 -16.74 5.68 4.47
C VAL A 38 -15.57 5.72 5.47
N LYS A 39 -15.82 5.41 6.76
CA LYS A 39 -14.74 5.32 7.76
C LYS A 39 -13.75 4.20 7.42
N PHE A 40 -14.28 3.04 7.01
CA PHE A 40 -13.47 1.90 6.57
C PHE A 40 -12.58 2.26 5.38
N LEU A 41 -13.13 2.87 4.33
CA LEU A 41 -12.38 3.30 3.16
C LEU A 41 -11.27 4.31 3.52
N LYS A 42 -11.57 5.29 4.39
CA LYS A 42 -10.55 6.23 4.88
C LYS A 42 -9.39 5.53 5.59
N ASN A 43 -9.70 4.55 6.43
CA ASN A 43 -8.68 3.77 7.14
C ASN A 43 -7.84 2.92 6.16
N GLN A 44 -8.46 2.34 5.12
CA GLN A 44 -7.74 1.60 4.09
C GLN A 44 -6.79 2.51 3.29
N VAL A 45 -7.24 3.71 2.90
CA VAL A 45 -6.36 4.67 2.21
C VAL A 45 -5.19 5.06 3.10
N GLN A 46 -5.45 5.41 4.36
CA GLN A 46 -4.40 5.81 5.30
C GLN A 46 -3.40 4.67 5.57
N SER A 47 -3.86 3.41 5.65
CA SER A 47 -2.97 2.27 5.82
C SER A 47 -2.10 2.03 4.59
N LEU A 48 -2.66 2.19 3.38
CA LEU A 48 -1.92 2.09 2.12
C LEU A 48 -0.87 3.20 1.96
N GLU A 49 -1.21 4.44 2.33
CA GLU A 49 -0.28 5.57 2.34
C GLU A 49 0.88 5.33 3.32
N ARG A 50 0.59 4.87 4.55
CA ARG A 50 1.61 4.49 5.53
C ARG A 50 2.45 3.33 5.04
N ALA A 51 1.86 2.32 4.42
CA ALA A 51 2.58 1.19 3.86
C ALA A 51 3.51 1.64 2.71
N ALA A 52 3.08 2.59 1.86
CA ALA A 52 3.92 3.18 0.83
C ALA A 52 5.07 4.00 1.41
N ALA A 53 4.83 4.78 2.46
CA ALA A 53 5.85 5.55 3.16
C ALA A 53 6.85 4.67 3.95
N ASN A 54 6.38 3.56 4.51
CA ASN A 54 7.20 2.57 5.23
C ASN A 54 7.83 1.53 4.30
N ARG A 55 7.62 1.59 2.97
CA ARG A 55 8.48 0.80 2.07
C ARG A 55 9.88 1.34 2.26
N PRO A 56 10.84 0.52 2.73
CA PRO A 56 12.23 0.93 2.66
C PRO A 56 12.50 1.21 1.19
N THR A 57 12.92 2.43 0.89
CA THR A 57 13.40 2.90 -0.41
C THR A 57 14.68 2.16 -0.87
N GLY A 58 14.84 0.91 -0.47
CA GLY A 58 16.06 0.11 -0.61
C GLY A 58 15.85 -1.38 -0.89
N ILE A 59 14.64 -1.86 -1.19
CA ILE A 59 14.45 -3.24 -1.69
C ILE A 59 14.05 -3.21 -3.16
N GLY A 60 15.07 -3.21 -4.03
CA GLY A 60 15.00 -3.81 -5.37
C GLY A 60 14.50 -2.96 -6.54
N PHE A 61 14.11 -1.70 -6.35
CA PHE A 61 13.65 -0.85 -7.47
C PHE A 61 14.56 0.38 -7.65
N PRO A 62 15.05 0.66 -8.88
CA PRO A 62 15.90 1.80 -9.12
C PRO A 62 15.10 3.09 -8.88
N VAL A 63 15.62 3.97 -8.03
CA VAL A 63 14.99 5.26 -7.74
C VAL A 63 15.13 6.13 -8.99
N PRO A 64 14.02 6.58 -9.63
CA PRO A 64 14.11 7.51 -10.75
C PRO A 64 14.50 8.90 -10.21
N MET A 65 15.66 9.41 -10.61
CA MET A 65 15.96 10.83 -10.44
C MET A 65 15.27 11.64 -11.54
N SER A 66 14.92 12.89 -11.24
CA SER A 66 14.19 13.82 -12.13
C SER A 66 14.91 14.12 -13.47
N SER A 67 16.17 13.70 -13.61
CA SER A 67 17.01 13.91 -14.79
C SER A 67 17.26 12.64 -15.62
N GLY A 68 16.47 11.57 -15.43
CA GLY A 68 16.54 10.38 -16.30
C GLY A 68 17.75 9.47 -16.08
N SER A 69 18.47 9.64 -14.98
CA SER A 69 19.60 8.78 -14.57
C SER A 69 19.20 7.89 -13.40
N TYR A 70 19.40 6.57 -13.55
CA TYR A 70 19.18 5.58 -12.51
C TYR A 70 20.47 5.33 -11.73
N LEU A 71 20.41 5.41 -10.40
CA LEU A 71 21.53 5.00 -9.53
C LEU A 71 21.46 3.48 -9.29
N PRO A 72 22.51 2.70 -9.61
CA PRO A 72 22.61 1.32 -9.17
C PRO A 72 22.83 1.29 -7.65
N MET A 73 22.03 0.51 -6.94
CA MET A 73 22.20 0.33 -5.50
C MET A 73 23.51 -0.41 -5.25
N ALA A 74 24.45 0.19 -4.52
CA ALA A 74 25.66 -0.48 -4.06
C ALA A 74 25.27 -1.56 -3.04
N THR A 75 25.11 -2.80 -3.49
CA THR A 75 24.92 -3.96 -2.63
C THR A 75 26.19 -4.14 -1.81
N LYS A 76 26.22 -3.64 -0.56
CA LYS A 76 27.26 -4.07 0.40
C LYS A 76 27.07 -5.57 0.60
N GLY A 77 28.03 -6.32 0.07
CA GLY A 77 28.03 -7.76 0.00
C GLY A 77 27.99 -8.41 1.38
N TYR A 78 27.03 -9.30 1.57
CA TYR A 78 27.20 -10.46 2.44
C TYR A 78 27.62 -11.62 1.55
N HIS A 79 28.93 -11.74 1.31
CA HIS A 79 29.52 -12.97 0.79
C HIS A 79 30.97 -13.12 1.32
N HIS A 80 31.14 -14.14 2.17
CA HIS A 80 32.31 -15.01 2.35
C HIS A 80 33.69 -14.41 2.63
N GLN A 81 34.20 -14.63 3.84
CA GLN A 81 35.62 -14.96 4.01
C GLN A 81 35.77 -16.08 5.04
N ALA A 82 35.72 -17.31 4.54
CA ALA A 82 36.13 -18.51 5.27
C ALA A 82 37.66 -18.59 5.30
N ALA A 83 38.15 -19.16 6.39
CA ALA A 83 39.53 -19.31 6.82
C ALA A 83 40.55 -19.73 5.73
N HIS A 84 41.68 -19.02 5.72
CA HIS A 84 42.98 -19.62 5.40
C HIS A 84 44.01 -19.08 6.40
N GLN A 85 44.33 -19.88 7.44
CA GLN A 85 45.53 -19.66 8.25
C GLN A 85 46.74 -20.07 7.42
N ASN A 86 47.65 -19.12 7.27
CA ASN A 86 48.86 -19.19 6.48
C ASN A 86 49.84 -20.23 7.06
N VAL A 87 49.99 -21.37 6.40
CA VAL A 87 51.13 -22.28 6.62
C VAL A 87 52.09 -22.04 5.47
N GLN A 88 53.11 -21.22 5.73
CA GLN A 88 54.44 -21.20 5.08
C GLN A 88 55.14 -19.89 5.49
N HIS A 89 56.18 -19.96 6.33
CA HIS A 89 57.47 -19.36 5.99
C HIS A 89 58.60 -19.77 6.97
N TYR A 90 59.46 -20.66 6.45
CA TYR A 90 60.92 -20.77 6.54
C TYR A 90 61.68 -21.11 7.83
N ALA A 91 62.57 -22.09 7.62
CA ALA A 91 63.74 -22.48 8.36
C ALA A 91 64.89 -21.44 8.27
N ASP A 92 65.91 -21.70 9.10
CA ASP A 92 67.29 -21.18 9.06
C ASP A 92 67.58 -19.80 9.69
N ALA A 93 68.11 -19.82 10.93
CA ALA A 93 69.33 -19.15 11.42
C ALA A 93 69.44 -19.27 12.95
#